data_AF-A0AAW9TFI4-F1
#
_entry.id   AF-A0AAW9TFI4-F1
#
_cell.length_a   1.000
_cell.length_b   1.000
_cell.length_c   1.000
_cell.angle_alpha   90.00
_cell.angle_beta   90.00
_cell.angle_gamma   90.00
#
_symmetry.space_group_name_H-M   'P 1'
#
loop_
_entity.id
_entity.type
_entity.pdbx_description
1 polymer ?
#
loop_
_entity_poly.entity_id
_entity_poly.type
_entity_poly.pdbx_seq_one_letter_code
_entity_poly.pdbx_strand_id
1 'polypeptide(L)'
;MEINIKGDPGQGNTFQDIHIDHVDNFNPNATTVVNNYYGDKQKSVPAAEKVLQDAEREKRKADIMQYVAKLARYVSKDWKNRYETLWKNILALPEVEAEVYEPGKQKGTTFNRNLIANIIFMMGRAEVFTTDNATHLTIALEGDKEHSVRNQLREYPQNDDIKEKINDLLY
;
A
#
# COMPACT_ATOMS: atom_id res chain seq x y z
N MET A 1 -34.77 -29.15 -30.05
CA MET A 1 -33.99 -30.39 -29.82
C MET A 1 -33.95 -30.62 -28.34
N GLU A 2 -34.49 -31.75 -27.85
CA GLU A 2 -34.41 -32.15 -26.44
C GLU A 2 -33.05 -32.78 -26.16
N ILE A 3 -32.35 -32.27 -25.16
CA ILE A 3 -31.13 -32.89 -24.62
C ILE A 3 -31.46 -33.32 -23.19
N ASN A 4 -31.60 -34.63 -23.01
CA ASN A 4 -31.91 -35.26 -21.72
C ASN A 4 -30.60 -35.75 -21.10
N ILE A 5 -30.11 -35.09 -20.05
CA ILE A 5 -28.87 -35.47 -19.36
C ILE A 5 -29.23 -36.04 -17.98
N LYS A 6 -29.14 -37.36 -17.84
CA LYS A 6 -29.09 -38.04 -16.53
C LYS A 6 -27.64 -38.13 -16.09
N GLY A 7 -27.27 -37.34 -15.07
CA GLY A 7 -26.00 -37.41 -14.36
C GLY A 7 -26.05 -36.50 -13.12
N ASP A 8 -25.58 -37.00 -11.98
CA ASP A 8 -25.52 -36.25 -10.71
C ASP A 8 -24.43 -35.15 -10.80
N PRO A 9 -24.79 -33.86 -10.79
CA PRO A 9 -23.82 -32.78 -10.86
C PRO A 9 -23.37 -32.43 -9.44
N GLY A 10 -22.34 -33.14 -8.96
CA GLY A 10 -21.58 -32.72 -7.79
C GLY A 10 -21.20 -31.24 -7.86
N GLN A 11 -21.12 -30.57 -6.71
CA GLN A 11 -21.01 -29.11 -6.55
C GLN A 11 -19.85 -28.49 -7.35
N GLY A 12 -20.11 -28.19 -8.62
CA GLY A 12 -19.27 -27.43 -9.53
C GLY A 12 -20.06 -26.24 -10.03
N ASN A 13 -19.56 -25.03 -9.75
CA ASN A 13 -20.18 -23.76 -10.13
C ASN A 13 -20.54 -23.75 -11.62
N THR A 14 -21.84 -23.77 -11.93
CA THR A 14 -22.35 -23.65 -13.30
C THR A 14 -22.78 -22.21 -13.52
N PHE A 15 -22.09 -21.50 -14.40
CA PHE A 15 -22.50 -20.16 -14.85
C PHE A 15 -23.65 -20.34 -15.85
N GLN A 16 -24.83 -19.80 -15.52
CA GLN A 16 -25.92 -19.62 -16.48
C GLN A 16 -25.94 -18.14 -16.89
N ASP A 17 -25.72 -17.91 -18.18
CA ASP A 17 -25.81 -16.59 -18.79
C ASP A 17 -27.28 -16.32 -19.14
N ILE A 18 -27.95 -15.46 -18.36
CA ILE A 18 -29.37 -15.14 -18.55
C ILE A 18 -29.45 -13.75 -19.18
N HIS A 19 -29.69 -13.70 -20.49
CA HIS A 19 -30.02 -12.47 -21.21
C HIS A 19 -31.54 -12.21 -21.10
N ILE A 20 -31.90 -11.17 -20.34
CA ILE A 20 -33.29 -10.69 -20.23
C ILE A 20 -33.41 -9.41 -21.05
N ASP A 21 -33.82 -9.52 -22.31
CA ASP A 21 -33.91 -8.37 -23.23
C ASP A 21 -35.20 -7.53 -23.06
N HIS A 22 -36.21 -8.02 -22.33
CA HIS A 22 -37.45 -7.26 -22.15
C HIS A 22 -38.26 -7.69 -20.92
N VAL A 23 -38.77 -6.73 -20.16
CA VAL A 23 -39.71 -6.95 -19.05
C VAL A 23 -40.91 -6.00 -19.25
N ASP A 24 -42.02 -6.52 -19.75
CA ASP A 24 -43.27 -5.77 -19.81
C ASP A 24 -44.00 -5.81 -18.46
N ASN A 25 -44.28 -4.63 -17.92
CA ASN A 25 -45.02 -4.47 -16.66
C ASN A 25 -46.53 -4.38 -16.93
N PHE A 26 -47.28 -5.48 -16.75
CA PHE A 26 -48.73 -5.53 -16.93
C PHE A 26 -49.52 -5.37 -15.61
N ASN A 27 -49.13 -4.41 -14.76
CA ASN A 27 -49.94 -4.04 -13.60
C ASN A 27 -50.06 -2.51 -13.44
N PRO A 28 -51.20 -1.90 -13.80
CA PRO A 28 -51.37 -0.45 -13.75
C PRO A 28 -51.46 0.15 -12.33
N ASN A 29 -51.43 -0.67 -11.26
CA ASN A 29 -51.53 -0.21 -9.87
C ASN A 29 -50.28 -0.48 -9.01
N ALA A 30 -49.13 -0.84 -9.61
CA ALA A 30 -47.89 -1.01 -8.86
C ALA A 30 -47.19 0.35 -8.63
N THR A 31 -47.23 0.88 -7.40
CA THR A 31 -46.57 2.15 -7.03
C THR A 31 -45.10 2.03 -6.65
N THR A 32 -44.55 0.82 -6.59
CA THR A 32 -43.13 0.58 -6.33
C THR A 32 -42.63 -0.64 -7.10
N VAL A 33 -41.70 -0.40 -8.03
CA VAL A 33 -40.90 -1.44 -8.68
C VAL A 33 -39.52 -1.43 -8.00
N VAL A 34 -39.18 -2.49 -7.27
CA VAL A 34 -37.83 -2.65 -6.70
C VAL A 34 -36.97 -3.36 -7.76
N ASN A 35 -36.18 -2.59 -8.50
CA ASN A 35 -35.20 -3.10 -9.44
C ASN A 35 -33.91 -3.46 -8.69
N ASN A 36 -33.72 -4.73 -8.36
CA ASN A 36 -32.45 -5.24 -7.82
C ASN A 36 -31.46 -5.43 -8.98
N TYR A 37 -30.94 -4.32 -9.53
CA TYR A 37 -29.73 -4.37 -10.37
C TYR A 37 -28.53 -4.71 -9.49
N TYR A 38 -28.05 -5.94 -9.57
CA TYR A 38 -26.72 -6.32 -9.09
C TYR A 38 -25.68 -5.90 -10.15
N GLY A 39 -25.38 -4.60 -10.21
CA GLY A 39 -24.08 -4.17 -10.72
C GLY A 39 -23.01 -4.59 -9.72
N ASP A 40 -21.87 -5.09 -10.21
CA ASP A 40 -20.69 -5.53 -9.47
C ASP A 40 -20.46 -4.76 -8.16
N LYS A 41 -21.03 -5.26 -7.06
CA LYS A 41 -20.64 -4.82 -5.72
C LYS A 41 -19.43 -5.66 -5.36
N GLN A 42 -18.26 -5.01 -5.32
CA GLN A 42 -17.08 -5.52 -4.63
C GLN A 42 -17.53 -6.21 -3.34
N LYS A 43 -17.24 -7.51 -3.20
CA LYS A 43 -17.51 -8.24 -1.97
C LYS A 43 -16.90 -7.45 -0.82
N SER A 44 -17.75 -6.99 0.09
CA SER A 44 -17.31 -6.33 1.32
C SER A 44 -16.41 -7.31 2.07
N VAL A 45 -15.16 -6.94 2.28
CA VAL A 45 -14.21 -7.72 3.08
C VAL A 45 -14.83 -7.93 4.48
N PRO A 46 -14.96 -9.19 4.97
CA PRO A 46 -15.46 -9.48 6.30
C PRO A 46 -14.74 -8.66 7.38
N ALA A 47 -15.48 -8.15 8.37
CA ALA A 47 -14.92 -7.29 9.41
C ALA A 47 -13.70 -7.90 10.14
N ALA A 48 -13.68 -9.22 10.34
CA ALA A 48 -12.54 -9.92 10.94
C ALA A 48 -11.28 -9.90 10.06
N GLU A 49 -11.46 -9.99 8.74
CA GLU A 49 -10.35 -9.98 7.77
C GLU A 49 -9.78 -8.55 7.63
N LYS A 50 -10.64 -7.53 7.72
CA LYS A 50 -10.21 -6.12 7.80
C LYS A 50 -9.41 -5.83 9.07
N VAL A 51 -9.87 -6.30 10.24
CA VAL A 51 -9.15 -6.13 11.52
C VAL A 51 -7.77 -6.80 11.51
N LEU A 52 -7.65 -7.98 10.89
CA LEU A 52 -6.35 -8.64 10.73
C LEU A 52 -5.42 -7.86 9.82
N GLN A 53 -5.91 -7.34 8.69
CA GLN A 53 -5.13 -6.49 7.79
C GLN A 53 -4.67 -5.20 8.48
N ASP A 54 -5.53 -4.58 9.27
CA ASP A 54 -5.20 -3.37 10.03
C ASP A 54 -4.11 -3.65 11.09
N ALA A 55 -4.21 -4.76 11.82
CA ALA A 55 -3.21 -5.16 12.80
C ALA A 55 -1.84 -5.48 12.17
N GLU A 56 -1.83 -6.16 11.01
CA GLU A 56 -0.61 -6.40 10.25
C GLU A 56 0.00 -5.10 9.73
N ARG A 57 -0.83 -4.16 9.28
CA ARG A 57 -0.39 -2.85 8.79
C ARG A 57 0.26 -2.03 9.90
N GLU A 58 -0.34 -2.00 11.09
CA GLU A 58 0.24 -1.31 12.25
C GLU A 58 1.58 -1.93 12.67
N LYS A 59 1.72 -3.26 12.59
CA LYS A 59 3.01 -3.92 12.80
C LYS A 59 4.05 -3.48 11.77
N ARG A 60 3.70 -3.43 10.48
CA ARG A 60 4.62 -2.97 9.42
C ARG A 60 5.02 -1.50 9.60
N LYS A 61 4.11 -0.63 10.02
CA LYS A 61 4.44 0.76 10.40
C LYS A 61 5.47 0.80 11.52
N ALA A 62 5.28 0.00 12.58
CA ALA A 62 6.23 -0.07 13.67
C ALA A 62 7.61 -0.57 13.21
N ASP A 63 7.67 -1.57 12.33
CA ASP A 63 8.91 -2.08 11.74
C ASP A 63 9.65 -0.97 10.95
N ILE A 64 8.91 -0.19 10.14
CA ILE A 64 9.47 0.95 9.39
C ILE A 64 9.99 2.03 10.36
N MET A 65 9.20 2.39 11.37
CA MET A 65 9.60 3.40 12.36
C MET A 65 10.89 3.00 13.10
N GLN A 66 11.02 1.72 13.48
CA GLN A 66 12.25 1.20 14.09
C GLN A 66 13.42 1.22 13.10
N TYR A 67 13.18 0.91 11.83
CA TYR A 67 14.19 0.92 10.79
C TYR A 67 14.77 2.32 10.57
N VAL A 68 13.91 3.34 10.42
CA VAL A 68 14.34 4.73 10.19
C VAL A 68 14.90 5.39 11.44
N ALA A 69 14.46 4.97 12.65
CA ALA A 69 15.03 5.44 13.91
C ALA A 69 16.54 5.18 14.05
N LYS A 70 17.10 4.20 13.33
CA LYS A 70 18.55 3.95 13.28
C LYS A 70 19.35 5.15 12.77
N LEU A 71 18.70 6.03 12.00
CA LEU A 71 19.29 7.26 11.47
C LEU A 71 19.23 8.45 12.44
N ALA A 72 18.63 8.30 13.64
CA ALA A 72 18.46 9.40 14.59
C ALA A 72 19.75 10.18 14.91
N ARG A 73 20.90 9.50 14.91
CA ARG A 73 22.22 10.13 15.13
C ARG A 73 22.63 11.12 14.05
N TYR A 74 22.07 10.99 12.84
CA TYR A 74 22.34 11.85 11.70
C TYR A 74 21.25 12.90 11.50
N VAL A 75 20.17 12.91 12.28
CA VAL A 75 19.12 13.92 12.12
C VAL A 75 19.65 15.30 12.54
N SER A 76 19.47 16.29 11.66
CA SER A 76 19.91 17.67 11.90
C SER A 76 19.11 18.31 13.04
N LYS A 77 19.70 19.34 13.67
CA LYS A 77 19.13 19.93 14.90
C LYS A 77 17.70 20.45 14.68
N ASP A 78 17.42 21.02 13.50
CA ASP A 78 16.12 21.61 13.14
C ASP A 78 15.03 20.55 12.90
N TRP A 79 15.44 19.29 12.72
CA TRP A 79 14.53 18.18 12.48
C TRP A 79 14.39 17.22 13.66
N LYS A 80 15.28 17.27 14.67
CA LYS A 80 15.26 16.33 15.81
C LYS A 80 13.90 16.19 16.50
N ASN A 81 13.20 17.31 16.72
CA ASN A 81 11.91 17.31 17.43
C ASN A 81 10.72 16.95 16.54
N ARG A 82 10.90 16.90 15.21
CA ARG A 82 9.83 16.64 14.23
C ARG A 82 10.11 15.45 13.32
N TYR A 83 11.24 14.76 13.46
CA TYR A 83 11.64 13.64 12.62
C TYR A 83 10.66 12.47 12.71
N GLU A 84 10.25 12.10 13.93
CA GLU A 84 9.28 11.03 14.12
C GLU A 84 7.92 11.40 13.52
N THR A 85 7.47 12.64 13.74
CA THR A 85 6.21 13.16 13.18
C THR A 85 6.26 13.22 11.66
N LEU A 86 7.39 13.62 11.07
CA LEU A 86 7.59 13.62 9.62
C LEU A 86 7.38 12.21 9.05
N TRP A 87 7.99 11.19 9.64
CA TRP A 87 7.78 9.80 9.20
C TRP A 87 6.33 9.34 9.37
N LYS A 88 5.67 9.70 10.46
CA LYS A 88 4.23 9.40 10.65
C LYS A 88 3.39 10.05 9.55
N ASN A 89 3.68 11.30 9.18
CA ASN A 89 2.98 12.00 8.11
C ASN A 89 3.25 11.36 6.75
N ILE A 90 4.50 11.01 6.45
CA ILE A 90 4.88 10.30 5.22
C ILE A 90 4.15 8.97 5.10
N LEU A 91 4.10 8.17 6.17
CA LEU A 91 3.42 6.87 6.19
C LEU A 91 1.90 6.97 6.18
N ALA A 92 1.33 8.16 6.41
CA ALA A 92 -0.09 8.44 6.30
C ALA A 92 -0.50 8.91 4.89
N LEU A 93 0.45 9.19 3.99
CA LEU A 93 0.16 9.52 2.60
C LEU A 93 -0.37 8.27 1.87
N PRO A 94 -1.56 8.33 1.23
CA PRO A 94 -2.13 7.19 0.51
C PRO A 94 -1.21 6.61 -0.56
N GLU A 95 -0.46 7.47 -1.25
CA GLU A 95 0.46 7.10 -2.33
C GLU A 95 1.65 6.29 -1.79
N VAL A 96 2.20 6.72 -0.65
CA VAL A 96 3.25 5.97 0.05
C VAL A 96 2.69 4.67 0.60
N GLU A 97 1.50 4.72 1.19
CA GLU A 97 0.84 3.57 1.81
C GLU A 97 0.57 2.43 0.81
N ALA A 98 0.22 2.79 -0.42
CA ALA A 98 -0.04 1.85 -1.51
C ALA A 98 1.21 1.05 -1.93
N GLU A 99 2.41 1.60 -1.74
CA GLU A 99 3.65 0.98 -2.21
C GLU A 99 4.55 0.45 -1.07
N VAL A 100 4.49 1.07 0.11
CA VAL A 100 5.45 0.81 1.20
C VAL A 100 5.28 -0.58 1.80
N TYR A 101 4.07 -1.14 1.79
CA TYR A 101 3.81 -2.47 2.34
C TYR A 101 4.02 -3.61 1.34
N GLU A 102 4.45 -3.29 0.12
CA GLU A 102 4.70 -4.26 -0.95
C GLU A 102 6.22 -4.47 -1.15
N PRO A 103 6.87 -5.36 -0.38
CA PRO A 103 8.33 -5.56 -0.44
C PRO A 103 8.81 -6.17 -1.78
N GLY A 104 7.91 -6.76 -2.56
CA GLY A 104 8.25 -7.43 -3.82
C GLY A 104 9.27 -8.57 -3.61
N LYS A 105 10.37 -8.54 -4.36
CA LYS A 105 11.43 -9.58 -4.31
C LYS A 105 12.44 -9.41 -3.17
N GLN A 106 12.28 -8.39 -2.32
CA GLN A 106 13.22 -8.10 -1.24
C GLN A 106 13.09 -9.13 -0.10
N LYS A 107 14.22 -9.67 0.36
CA LYS A 107 14.25 -10.68 1.44
C LYS A 107 14.48 -10.03 2.80
N GLY A 108 13.89 -10.61 3.85
CA GLY A 108 14.14 -10.22 5.24
C GLY A 108 13.53 -8.87 5.64
N THR A 109 12.46 -8.45 4.98
CA THR A 109 11.72 -7.22 5.26
C THR A 109 10.21 -7.44 5.09
N THR A 110 9.42 -6.72 5.85
CA THR A 110 7.95 -6.68 5.77
C THR A 110 7.44 -5.49 4.96
N PHE A 111 8.36 -4.64 4.48
CA PHE A 111 8.09 -3.41 3.75
C PHE A 111 9.09 -3.19 2.61
N ASN A 112 8.76 -2.31 1.68
CA ASN A 112 9.59 -1.91 0.56
C ASN A 112 10.77 -1.03 1.02
N ARG A 113 11.93 -1.65 1.27
CA ARG A 113 13.14 -0.93 1.74
C ARG A 113 13.69 0.03 0.70
N ASN A 114 13.51 -0.28 -0.59
CA ASN A 114 13.92 0.60 -1.68
C ASN A 114 13.14 1.91 -1.64
N LEU A 115 11.81 1.85 -1.49
CA LEU A 115 11.00 3.07 -1.35
C LEU A 115 11.44 3.88 -0.12
N ILE A 116 11.61 3.25 1.04
CA ILE A 116 12.09 3.95 2.24
C ILE A 116 13.46 4.62 2.02
N ALA A 117 14.37 3.96 1.32
CA ALA A 117 15.67 4.53 0.97
C ALA A 117 15.58 5.71 0.01
N ASN A 118 14.70 5.65 -0.99
CA ASN A 118 14.47 6.76 -1.92
C ASN A 118 13.88 7.97 -1.19
N ILE A 119 12.99 7.75 -0.22
CA ILE A 119 12.45 8.80 0.65
C ILE A 119 13.57 9.41 1.52
N ILE A 120 14.44 8.58 2.11
CA ILE A 120 15.60 9.04 2.88
C ILE A 120 16.54 9.90 2.01
N PHE A 121 16.70 9.55 0.73
CA PHE A 121 17.47 10.37 -0.20
C PHE A 121 16.86 11.76 -0.38
N MET A 122 15.54 11.87 -0.57
CA MET A 122 14.83 13.16 -0.63
C MET A 122 15.02 13.98 0.66
N MET A 123 14.88 13.34 1.81
CA MET A 123 15.11 13.96 3.12
C MET A 123 16.55 14.46 3.27
N GLY A 124 17.54 13.74 2.74
CA GLY A 124 18.94 14.19 2.69
C GLY A 124 19.12 15.45 1.85
N ARG A 125 18.42 15.56 0.72
CA ARG A 125 18.41 16.77 -0.12
C ARG A 125 17.75 17.98 0.57
N ALA A 126 16.79 17.75 1.45
CA ALA A 126 16.12 18.76 2.26
C ALA A 126 16.80 19.03 3.62
N GLU A 127 18.07 18.63 3.78
CA GLU A 127 18.88 18.87 4.99
C GLU A 127 18.28 18.31 6.29
N VAL A 128 17.42 17.28 6.18
CA VAL A 128 16.90 16.54 7.35
C VAL A 128 18.02 15.80 8.09
N PHE A 129 19.08 15.43 7.36
CA PHE A 129 20.25 14.76 7.90
C PHE A 129 21.49 15.67 7.84
N THR A 130 22.39 15.51 8.80
CA THR A 130 23.71 16.15 8.83
C THR A 130 24.69 15.56 7.83
N THR A 131 24.30 14.52 7.10
CA THR A 131 25.07 13.89 6.03
C THR A 131 24.14 13.33 4.97
N ASP A 132 24.51 13.51 3.71
CA ASP A 132 23.89 12.91 2.53
C ASP A 132 24.68 11.69 2.01
N ASN A 133 25.70 11.26 2.74
CA ASN A 133 26.55 10.16 2.32
C ASN A 133 25.80 8.83 2.40
N ALA A 134 25.37 8.35 1.24
CA ALA A 134 24.67 7.08 1.08
C ALA A 134 25.37 5.91 1.79
N THR A 135 26.70 5.86 1.83
CA THR A 135 27.46 4.81 2.52
C THR A 135 27.22 4.85 4.03
N HIS A 136 27.31 6.02 4.66
CA HIS A 136 27.10 6.17 6.10
C HIS A 136 25.66 5.85 6.50
N LEU A 137 24.68 6.32 5.70
CA LEU A 137 23.28 6.04 5.93
C LEU A 137 22.97 4.54 5.76
N THR A 138 23.53 3.89 4.72
CA THR A 138 23.39 2.44 4.52
C THR A 138 23.92 1.65 5.71
N ILE A 139 25.14 1.97 6.17
CA ILE A 139 25.78 1.26 7.29
C ILE A 139 24.93 1.38 8.56
N ALA A 140 24.36 2.55 8.83
CA ALA A 140 23.49 2.73 9.99
C ALA A 140 22.16 1.97 9.87
N LEU A 141 21.57 1.90 8.68
CA LEU A 141 20.32 1.18 8.46
C LEU A 141 20.50 -0.34 8.50
N GLU A 142 21.52 -0.84 7.80
CA GLU A 142 21.62 -2.24 7.41
C GLU A 142 22.96 -2.90 7.71
N GLY A 143 23.99 -2.15 8.13
CA GLY A 143 25.36 -2.64 8.24
C GLY A 143 26.00 -2.85 6.88
N ASP A 144 26.87 -3.86 6.76
CA ASP A 144 27.61 -4.19 5.53
C ASP A 144 26.98 -5.39 4.81
N LYS A 145 25.72 -5.25 4.40
CA LYS A 145 24.99 -6.29 3.66
C LYS A 145 25.31 -6.23 2.17
N GLU A 146 25.48 -7.41 1.57
CA GLU A 146 25.73 -7.58 0.13
C GLU A 146 24.59 -7.01 -0.76
N HIS A 147 23.34 -7.14 -0.32
CA HIS A 147 22.15 -6.60 -1.00
C HIS A 147 21.51 -5.46 -0.19
N SER A 148 22.29 -4.39 -0.01
CA SER A 148 21.86 -3.22 0.74
C SER A 148 21.10 -2.19 -0.10
N VAL A 149 20.44 -1.25 0.58
CA VAL A 149 19.72 -0.13 -0.04
C VAL A 149 20.62 1.00 -0.58
N ARG A 150 21.95 0.83 -0.61
CA ARG A 150 22.89 1.92 -0.94
C ARG A 150 22.60 2.61 -2.27
N ASN A 151 22.24 1.86 -3.30
CA ASN A 151 21.94 2.43 -4.62
C ASN A 151 20.67 3.29 -4.58
N GLN A 152 19.67 2.84 -3.83
CA GLN A 152 18.38 3.52 -3.67
C GLN A 152 18.51 4.80 -2.83
N LEU A 153 19.50 4.88 -1.93
CA LEU A 153 19.88 6.12 -1.24
C LEU A 153 20.51 7.21 -2.15
N ARG A 154 20.40 7.06 -3.47
CA ARG A 154 20.85 8.02 -4.49
C ARG A 154 19.78 8.30 -5.56
N GLU A 155 18.59 7.72 -5.40
CA GLU A 155 17.53 7.76 -6.38
C GLU A 155 16.26 8.36 -5.76
N TYR A 156 15.52 9.12 -6.56
CA TYR A 156 14.16 9.51 -6.19
C TYR A 156 13.23 8.30 -6.32
N PRO A 157 12.06 8.29 -5.62
CA PRO A 157 10.99 7.33 -5.87
C PRO A 157 10.67 7.24 -7.38
N GLN A 158 10.17 6.11 -7.88
CA GLN A 158 9.81 6.05 -9.30
C GLN A 158 8.49 6.78 -9.58
N ASN A 159 7.57 6.75 -8.61
CA ASN A 159 6.29 7.43 -8.65
C ASN A 159 6.45 8.94 -8.40
N ASP A 160 6.04 9.77 -9.36
CA ASP A 160 6.13 11.24 -9.27
C ASP A 160 5.15 11.82 -8.24
N ASP A 161 3.97 11.22 -8.05
CA ASP A 161 3.00 11.67 -7.04
C ASP A 161 3.59 11.52 -5.63
N ILE A 162 4.30 10.41 -5.36
CA ILE A 162 5.03 10.21 -4.10
C ILE A 162 6.08 11.30 -3.90
N LYS A 163 6.82 11.68 -4.96
CA LYS A 163 7.83 12.74 -4.86
C LYS A 163 7.18 14.06 -4.48
N GLU A 164 6.10 14.43 -5.17
CA GLU A 164 5.39 15.68 -4.94
C GLU A 164 4.88 15.77 -3.50
N LYS A 165 4.15 14.74 -3.03
CA LYS A 165 3.59 14.72 -1.67
C LYS A 165 4.66 14.76 -0.58
N ILE A 166 5.81 14.13 -0.80
CA ILE A 166 6.90 14.17 0.17
C ILE A 166 7.58 15.54 0.16
N ASN A 167 7.73 16.18 -1.00
CA ASN A 167 8.28 17.54 -1.07
C ASN A 167 7.41 18.53 -0.29
N ASP A 168 6.08 18.43 -0.38
CA ASP A 168 5.14 19.27 0.39
C ASP A 168 5.30 19.13 1.92
N LEU A 169 5.88 18.02 2.40
CA LEU A 169 6.16 17.80 3.82
C LEU A 169 7.55 18.30 4.24
N LEU A 170 8.45 18.51 3.28
CA LEU A 170 9.85 18.88 3.52
C LEU A 170 10.10 20.38 3.43
N TYR A 171 9.31 21.11 2.65
CA TYR A 171 9.44 22.55 2.35
C TYR A 171 8.19 23.33 2.75
#